data_AF-A0A8D9BYJ2-F1
#
_entry.id   AF-A0A8D9BYJ2-F1
#
_cell.length_a   1.000
_cell.length_b   1.000
_cell.length_c   1.000
_cell.angle_alpha   90.00
_cell.angle_beta   90.00
_cell.angle_gamma   90.00
#
_symmetry.space_group_name_H-M   'P 1'
#
loop_
_entity.id
_entity.type
_entity.pdbx_description
1 polymer ?
#
loop_
_entity_poly.entity_id
_entity_poly.type
_entity_poly.pdbx_seq_one_letter_code
_entity_poly.pdbx_strand_id
1 'polypeptide(L)'
;MVPTQPTTMVIREQSYCVRRHVRTSITQSAGAYEGDGQTTVSVINQEYQEGLLINTVNQYGFRLNNNSQIIGPLAIFNKVIFSWNVQSDLDISLDSLCLFAHLEPKLDVLLIGLSDYKQNAASLIPVITGMKKFCNVEMLPTERACATFNFLSSEGRVVGAALIPPVKISFTDNDVWATKDRTRDLYKVDWKNEII
;
A
#
# COMPACT_ATOMS: atom_id res chain seq x y z
N MET A 1 -40.75 -25.64 15.78
CA MET A 1 -40.21 -24.27 15.91
C MET A 1 -38.87 -24.40 16.62
N VAL A 2 -37.77 -24.24 15.88
CA VAL A 2 -36.40 -24.38 16.40
C VAL A 2 -35.90 -22.97 16.77
N PRO A 3 -35.45 -22.70 18.01
CA PRO A 3 -34.84 -21.43 18.34
C PRO A 3 -33.39 -21.40 17.85
N THR A 4 -33.08 -20.51 16.91
CA THR A 4 -31.72 -20.21 16.43
C THR A 4 -30.98 -19.34 17.44
N GLN A 5 -29.86 -19.83 17.98
CA GLN A 5 -28.95 -19.06 18.82
C GLN A 5 -28.16 -18.02 17.98
N PRO A 6 -27.83 -16.85 18.53
CA PRO A 6 -27.00 -15.85 17.84
C PRO A 6 -25.52 -16.29 17.83
N THR A 7 -24.93 -16.36 16.64
CA THR A 7 -23.50 -16.60 16.44
C THR A 7 -22.68 -15.42 16.96
N THR A 8 -22.10 -15.56 18.15
CA THR A 8 -21.12 -14.61 18.69
C THR A 8 -19.82 -14.68 17.87
N MET A 9 -19.47 -13.58 17.21
CA MET A 9 -18.15 -13.39 16.60
C MET A 9 -17.11 -13.19 17.71
N VAL A 10 -16.19 -14.14 17.84
CA VAL A 10 -15.02 -14.01 18.73
C VAL A 10 -13.93 -13.27 17.97
N ILE A 11 -13.78 -11.98 18.25
CA ILE A 11 -12.64 -11.19 17.77
C ILE A 11 -11.44 -11.57 18.65
N ARG A 12 -10.48 -12.32 18.10
CA ARG A 12 -9.17 -12.52 18.75
C ARG A 12 -8.35 -11.25 18.57
N GLU A 13 -8.28 -10.44 19.61
CA GLU A 13 -7.27 -9.40 19.75
C GLU A 13 -5.88 -10.06 19.79
N GLN A 14 -5.03 -9.76 18.80
CA GLN A 14 -3.60 -9.98 18.94
C GLN A 14 -2.94 -8.63 19.21
N SER A 15 -2.75 -8.35 20.50
CA SER A 15 -1.99 -7.19 20.95
C SER A 15 -0.52 -7.39 20.59
N TYR A 16 -0.06 -6.78 19.49
CA TYR A 16 1.37 -6.68 19.21
C TYR A 16 1.98 -5.57 20.08
N CYS A 17 2.64 -5.96 21.16
CA CYS A 17 3.49 -5.08 21.94
C CYS A 17 4.76 -4.77 21.13
N VAL A 18 4.86 -3.55 20.60
CA VAL A 18 6.12 -3.05 20.01
C VAL A 18 7.06 -2.67 21.16
N ARG A 19 7.92 -3.61 21.58
CA ARG A 19 9.04 -3.31 22.50
C ARG A 19 10.09 -2.48 21.77
N ARG A 20 10.10 -1.17 21.98
CA ARG A 20 11.23 -0.30 21.61
C ARG A 20 12.45 -0.73 22.43
N HIS A 21 13.43 -1.37 21.78
CA HIS A 21 14.75 -1.56 22.35
C HIS A 21 15.53 -0.25 22.16
N VAL A 22 15.63 0.55 23.20
CA VAL A 22 16.61 1.63 23.27
C VAL A 22 17.96 0.97 23.51
N ARG A 23 18.76 0.80 22.44
CA ARG A 23 20.19 0.50 22.58
C ARG A 23 20.92 1.82 22.80
N THR A 24 21.20 2.16 24.05
CA THR A 24 22.27 3.10 24.40
C THR A 24 23.60 2.38 24.18
N SER A 25 24.23 2.62 23.04
CA SER A 25 25.61 2.18 22.82
C SER A 25 26.55 3.13 23.55
N ILE A 26 27.28 2.53 24.49
CA ILE A 26 28.35 3.09 25.30
C ILE A 26 29.34 3.89 24.44
N THR A 27 29.62 5.13 24.84
CA THR A 27 30.79 5.88 24.40
C THR A 27 32.06 5.19 24.90
N GLN A 28 32.73 4.41 24.04
CA GLN A 28 34.14 4.09 24.26
C GLN A 28 34.99 5.18 23.61
N SER A 29 35.48 6.07 24.46
CA SER A 29 36.70 6.83 24.21
C SER A 29 37.89 5.88 24.40
N ALA A 30 38.65 5.62 23.33
CA ALA A 30 40.10 5.37 23.32
C ALA A 30 40.50 4.79 21.95
N GLY A 31 41.45 5.45 21.29
CA GLY A 31 42.10 4.91 20.08
C GLY A 31 42.22 5.94 18.97
N ALA A 32 43.22 6.81 19.10
CA ALA A 32 43.69 7.70 18.05
C ALA A 32 44.29 6.88 16.89
N TYR A 33 43.82 7.16 15.67
CA TYR A 33 44.48 7.00 14.37
C TYR A 33 45.63 5.98 14.29
N GLU A 34 45.35 4.76 13.81
CA GLU A 34 46.33 3.90 13.16
C GLU A 34 46.10 3.99 11.65
N GLY A 35 46.96 4.75 10.97
CA GLY A 35 46.90 4.90 9.52
C GLY A 35 47.57 3.72 8.82
N ASP A 36 46.89 3.15 7.83
CA ASP A 36 47.39 3.06 6.45
C ASP A 36 46.24 2.62 5.52
N GLY A 37 45.87 3.50 4.58
CA GLY A 37 45.34 3.16 3.27
C GLY A 37 44.02 2.38 3.13
N GLN A 38 43.37 1.92 4.19
CA GLN A 38 42.11 1.19 4.07
C GLN A 38 40.93 2.16 4.17
N THR A 39 40.52 2.67 3.01
CA THR A 39 39.17 3.22 2.85
C THR A 39 38.20 2.07 3.08
N THR A 40 37.76 1.89 4.33
CA THR A 40 36.61 1.06 4.62
C THR A 40 35.40 1.79 4.06
N VAL A 41 35.15 1.57 2.78
CA VAL A 41 33.85 1.85 2.18
C VAL A 41 32.91 0.86 2.84
N SER A 42 32.36 1.22 4.00
CA SER A 42 31.11 0.64 4.42
C SER A 42 30.12 1.10 3.36
N VAL A 43 29.94 0.27 2.33
CA VAL A 43 28.71 0.30 1.55
C VAL A 43 27.65 -0.02 2.59
N ILE A 44 27.11 1.04 3.18
CA ILE A 44 25.87 0.98 3.93
C ILE A 44 24.87 0.65 2.83
N ASN A 45 24.76 -0.64 2.55
CA ASN A 45 23.62 -1.19 1.85
C ASN A 45 22.49 -0.97 2.85
N GLN A 46 21.96 0.26 2.83
CA GLN A 46 20.70 0.57 3.44
C GLN A 46 19.73 -0.23 2.61
N GLU A 47 19.62 -1.52 2.95
CA GLU A 47 18.64 -2.43 2.40
C GLU A 47 17.34 -1.66 2.51
N TYR A 48 16.91 -1.13 1.38
CA TYR A 48 15.66 -0.44 1.26
C TYR A 48 14.64 -1.52 1.57
N GLN A 49 14.22 -1.59 2.83
CA GLN A 49 13.18 -2.50 3.30
C GLN A 49 12.02 -2.26 2.36
N GLU A 50 11.81 -3.19 1.42
CA GLU A 50 10.86 -3.01 0.33
C GLU A 50 9.53 -2.58 0.95
N GLY A 51 9.05 -1.40 0.52
CA GLY A 51 7.78 -0.89 0.99
C GLY A 51 6.65 -1.85 0.64
N LEU A 52 5.49 -1.66 1.28
CA LEU A 52 4.27 -2.29 0.82
C LEU A 52 3.95 -1.77 -0.58
N LEU A 53 3.69 -2.70 -1.49
CA LEU A 53 3.31 -2.43 -2.88
C LEU A 53 2.01 -3.13 -3.20
N ILE A 54 1.24 -2.53 -4.11
CA ILE A 54 -0.03 -3.05 -4.60
C ILE A 54 0.23 -3.83 -5.87
N ASN A 55 0.02 -5.15 -5.84
CA ASN A 55 0.24 -6.03 -6.98
C ASN A 55 -0.98 -6.12 -7.89
N THR A 56 -2.18 -6.13 -7.31
CA THR A 56 -3.42 -6.36 -8.07
C THR A 56 -4.57 -5.60 -7.44
N VAL A 57 -5.40 -5.03 -8.29
CA VAL A 57 -6.63 -4.33 -7.92
C VAL A 57 -7.82 -5.13 -8.46
N ASN A 58 -8.77 -5.44 -7.60
CA ASN A 58 -10.02 -6.11 -7.93
C ASN A 58 -11.20 -5.25 -7.48
N GLN A 59 -12.40 -5.55 -7.98
CA GLN A 59 -13.64 -4.85 -7.59
C GLN A 59 -13.99 -4.99 -6.09
N TYR A 60 -13.47 -6.04 -5.46
CA TYR A 60 -13.70 -6.30 -4.05
C TYR A 60 -12.56 -5.78 -3.15
N GLY A 61 -11.42 -5.36 -3.71
CA GLY A 61 -10.27 -4.97 -2.89
C GLY A 61 -8.91 -5.10 -3.58
N PHE A 62 -7.87 -5.22 -2.76
CA PHE A 62 -6.46 -5.07 -3.17
C PHE A 62 -5.62 -6.25 -2.73
N ARG A 63 -4.64 -6.63 -3.56
CA ARG A 63 -3.62 -7.62 -3.24
C ARG A 63 -2.25 -6.97 -3.17
N LEU A 64 -1.50 -7.25 -2.12
CA LEU A 64 -0.19 -6.65 -1.87
C LEU A 64 0.96 -7.62 -2.19
N ASN A 65 2.18 -7.08 -2.23
CA ASN A 65 3.41 -7.84 -2.48
C ASN A 65 3.73 -8.90 -1.42
N ASN A 66 3.27 -8.73 -0.19
CA ASN A 66 3.43 -9.69 0.90
C ASN A 66 2.37 -10.82 0.90
N ASN A 67 1.71 -11.07 -0.24
CA ASN A 67 0.60 -12.01 -0.41
C ASN A 67 -0.66 -11.72 0.42
N SER A 68 -0.74 -10.60 1.14
CA SER A 68 -1.97 -10.21 1.83
C SER A 68 -3.03 -9.69 0.86
N GLN A 69 -4.29 -9.94 1.20
CA GLN A 69 -5.45 -9.48 0.44
C GLN A 69 -6.36 -8.70 1.37
N ILE A 70 -6.67 -7.46 0.98
CA ILE A 70 -7.55 -6.56 1.71
C ILE A 70 -8.85 -6.43 0.93
N ILE A 71 -9.97 -6.57 1.62
CA ILE A 71 -11.31 -6.43 1.06
C ILE A 71 -11.84 -5.06 1.43
N GLY A 72 -12.38 -4.34 0.45
CA GLY A 72 -12.95 -3.01 0.61
C GLY A 72 -11.94 -1.87 0.47
N PRO A 73 -12.34 -0.66 0.91
CA PRO A 73 -11.49 0.53 0.88
C PRO A 73 -10.26 0.41 1.76
N LEU A 74 -9.14 0.92 1.24
CA LEU A 74 -7.81 0.75 1.77
C LEU A 74 -7.14 2.10 1.98
N ALA A 75 -6.65 2.34 3.19
CA ALA A 75 -5.68 3.39 3.47
C ALA A 75 -4.30 2.73 3.63
N ILE A 76 -3.36 3.05 2.75
CA ILE A 76 -2.03 2.44 2.71
C ILE A 76 -0.95 3.52 2.82
N PHE A 77 0.13 3.16 3.50
CA PHE A 77 1.37 3.92 3.61
C PHE A 77 2.53 2.99 3.23
N ASN A 78 3.75 3.52 3.10
CA ASN A 78 4.91 2.73 2.71
C ASN A 78 5.13 1.45 3.55
N LYS A 79 4.71 1.44 4.84
CA LYS A 79 4.97 0.32 5.76
C LYS A 79 3.74 -0.22 6.47
N VAL A 80 2.60 0.46 6.39
CA VAL A 80 1.40 0.12 7.16
C VAL A 80 0.15 0.23 6.29
N ILE A 81 -0.85 -0.58 6.62
CA ILE A 81 -2.15 -0.61 5.96
C ILE A 81 -3.26 -0.51 6.99
N PHE A 82 -4.35 0.12 6.59
CA PHE A 82 -5.56 0.30 7.39
C PHE A 82 -6.78 0.05 6.51
N SER A 83 -7.79 -0.60 7.09
CA SER A 83 -9.12 -0.61 6.48
C SER A 83 -9.71 0.80 6.61
N TRP A 84 -10.13 1.37 5.49
CA TRP A 84 -10.66 2.73 5.46
C TRP A 84 -12.19 2.68 5.51
N ASN A 85 -12.78 3.35 6.50
CA ASN A 85 -14.22 3.30 6.76
C ASN A 85 -14.97 4.33 5.90
N VAL A 86 -15.06 4.06 4.60
CA VAL A 86 -15.79 4.87 3.62
C VAL A 86 -16.52 3.96 2.65
N GLN A 87 -17.82 4.12 2.45
CA GLN A 87 -18.57 3.19 1.60
C GLN A 87 -18.48 3.51 0.10
N SER A 88 -18.32 4.79 -0.25
CA SER A 88 -18.32 5.27 -1.63
C SER A 88 -17.49 6.54 -1.81
N ASP A 89 -17.16 6.89 -3.05
CA ASP A 89 -16.41 8.12 -3.36
C ASP A 89 -17.07 9.40 -2.80
N LEU A 90 -18.40 9.42 -2.64
CA LEU A 90 -19.15 10.58 -2.13
C LEU A 90 -19.13 10.71 -0.61
N ASP A 91 -18.77 9.63 0.09
CA ASP A 91 -18.71 9.56 1.56
C ASP A 91 -17.33 10.04 2.09
N ILE A 92 -16.44 10.47 1.18
CA ILE A 92 -15.14 11.02 1.53
C ILE A 92 -15.32 12.41 2.13
N SER A 93 -15.00 12.53 3.41
CA SER A 93 -15.01 13.77 4.19
C SER A 93 -13.62 14.11 4.74
N LEU A 94 -13.44 15.32 5.27
CA LEU A 94 -12.20 15.70 5.96
C LEU A 94 -11.92 14.77 7.17
N ASP A 95 -12.96 14.38 7.90
CA ASP A 95 -12.85 13.48 9.05
C ASP A 95 -12.36 12.09 8.62
N SER A 96 -12.85 11.58 7.48
CA SER A 96 -12.38 10.31 6.92
C SER A 96 -10.90 10.33 6.51
N LEU A 97 -10.37 11.52 6.19
CA LEU A 97 -8.98 11.73 5.79
C LEU A 97 -8.08 12.24 6.93
N CYS A 98 -8.65 12.46 8.11
CA CYS A 98 -7.97 13.03 9.28
C CYS A 98 -6.73 12.23 9.70
N LEU A 99 -6.75 10.90 9.50
CA LEU A 99 -5.60 10.02 9.73
C LEU A 99 -4.35 10.47 8.98
N PHE A 100 -4.50 10.90 7.72
CA PHE A 100 -3.39 11.33 6.87
C PHE A 100 -2.83 12.70 7.27
N ALA A 101 -3.65 13.55 7.91
CA ALA A 101 -3.24 14.88 8.34
C ALA A 101 -2.43 14.87 9.66
N HIS A 102 -2.59 13.83 10.48
CA HIS A 102 -1.99 13.76 11.83
C HIS A 102 -0.84 12.75 11.94
N LEU A 103 -0.44 12.11 10.84
CA LEU A 103 0.66 11.15 10.86
C LEU A 103 2.02 11.86 10.84
N GLU A 104 2.94 11.39 11.68
CA GLU A 104 4.36 11.75 11.64
C GLU A 104 5.19 10.53 11.18
N PRO A 105 6.06 10.66 10.15
CA PRO A 105 6.40 11.88 9.43
C PRO A 105 5.29 12.38 8.50
N LYS A 106 5.28 13.68 8.22
CA LYS A 106 4.35 14.29 7.25
C LYS A 106 4.47 13.63 5.88
N LEU A 107 3.33 13.44 5.22
CA LEU A 107 3.28 12.88 3.87
C LEU A 107 3.75 13.91 2.84
N ASP A 108 4.63 13.48 1.95
CA ASP A 108 5.01 14.27 0.78
C ASP A 108 3.85 14.37 -0.20
N VAL A 109 3.14 13.25 -0.41
CA VAL A 109 2.00 13.12 -1.31
C VAL A 109 0.97 12.17 -0.71
N LEU A 110 -0.30 12.60 -0.73
CA LEU A 110 -1.48 11.80 -0.46
C LEU A 110 -2.22 11.54 -1.78
N LEU A 111 -2.32 10.27 -2.16
CA LEU A 111 -3.07 9.84 -3.34
C LEU A 111 -4.49 9.47 -2.91
N ILE A 112 -5.50 9.96 -3.62
CA ILE A 112 -6.90 9.57 -3.44
C ILE A 112 -7.34 8.84 -4.71
N GLY A 113 -7.50 7.52 -4.59
CA GLY A 113 -7.99 6.63 -5.62
C GLY A 113 -9.51 6.55 -5.59
N LEU A 114 -10.15 7.18 -6.57
CA LEU A 114 -11.59 7.16 -6.75
C LEU A 114 -12.03 6.01 -7.64
N SER A 115 -13.14 5.38 -7.27
CA SER A 115 -13.73 4.28 -8.04
C SER A 115 -14.37 4.77 -9.34
N ASP A 116 -15.00 5.94 -9.34
CA ASP A 116 -15.46 6.66 -10.55
C ASP A 116 -14.98 8.11 -10.54
N TYR A 117 -13.75 8.30 -11.00
CA TYR A 117 -13.10 9.61 -11.05
C TYR A 117 -13.91 10.66 -11.84
N LYS A 118 -14.53 10.29 -12.96
CA LYS A 118 -15.18 11.26 -13.85
C LYS A 118 -16.42 11.89 -13.21
N GLN A 119 -17.18 11.09 -12.47
CA GLN A 119 -18.42 11.55 -11.85
C GLN A 119 -18.15 12.26 -10.52
N ASN A 120 -17.20 11.77 -9.72
CA ASN A 120 -17.09 12.18 -8.31
C ASN A 120 -15.98 13.20 -8.03
N ALA A 121 -15.01 13.40 -8.93
CA ALA A 121 -13.88 14.30 -8.68
C ALA A 121 -14.31 15.75 -8.39
N ALA A 122 -15.36 16.26 -9.07
CA ALA A 122 -15.82 17.63 -8.87
C ALA A 122 -16.38 17.87 -7.46
N SER A 123 -17.11 16.91 -6.91
CA SER A 123 -17.73 16.98 -5.58
C SER A 123 -16.69 17.01 -4.46
N LEU A 124 -15.50 16.45 -4.69
CA LEU A 124 -14.45 16.34 -3.69
C LEU A 124 -13.50 17.54 -3.64
N ILE A 125 -13.55 18.45 -4.61
CA ILE A 125 -12.69 19.66 -4.67
C ILE A 125 -12.64 20.43 -3.33
N PRO A 126 -13.77 20.67 -2.61
CA PRO A 126 -13.73 21.36 -1.33
C PRO A 126 -12.95 20.60 -0.25
N VAL A 127 -13.13 19.27 -0.19
CA VAL A 127 -12.42 18.38 0.76
C VAL A 127 -10.92 18.39 0.47
N ILE A 128 -10.53 18.28 -0.80
CA ILE A 128 -9.12 18.35 -1.22
C ILE A 128 -8.50 19.68 -0.86
N THR A 129 -9.22 20.78 -1.07
CA THR A 129 -8.74 22.13 -0.74
C THR A 129 -8.49 22.28 0.76
N GLY A 130 -9.32 21.65 1.61
CA GLY A 130 -9.08 21.58 3.04
C GLY A 130 -7.83 20.76 3.39
N MET A 131 -7.66 19.60 2.76
CA MET A 131 -6.53 18.70 3.01
C MET A 131 -5.18 19.25 2.53
N LYS A 132 -5.17 20.08 1.47
CA LYS A 132 -3.94 20.71 0.93
C LYS A 132 -3.14 21.54 1.94
N LYS A 133 -3.75 21.92 3.06
CA LYS A 133 -3.07 22.63 4.16
C LYS A 133 -2.12 21.72 4.97
N PHE A 134 -2.35 20.41 4.94
CA PHE A 134 -1.61 19.43 5.73
C PHE A 134 -0.62 18.61 4.89
N CYS A 135 -1.02 18.22 3.68
CA CYS A 135 -0.19 17.44 2.76
C CYS A 135 -0.55 17.77 1.30
N ASN A 136 0.36 17.49 0.34
CA ASN A 136 0.01 17.58 -1.07
C ASN A 136 -0.95 16.45 -1.45
N VAL A 137 -2.06 16.76 -2.12
CA VAL A 137 -3.10 15.77 -2.42
C VAL A 137 -3.35 15.68 -3.91
N GLU A 138 -3.37 14.46 -4.44
CA GLU A 138 -3.66 14.16 -5.84
C GLU A 138 -4.83 13.18 -5.94
N MET A 139 -5.85 13.54 -6.72
CA MET A 139 -6.96 12.64 -7.04
C MET A 139 -6.67 11.93 -8.35
N LEU A 140 -6.82 10.61 -8.38
CA LEU A 140 -6.62 9.78 -9.55
C LEU A 140 -7.65 8.64 -9.59
N PRO A 141 -7.93 8.04 -10.74
CA PRO A 141 -8.61 6.75 -10.79
C PRO A 141 -7.83 5.70 -9.99
N THR A 142 -8.53 4.79 -9.30
CA THR A 142 -7.91 3.81 -8.39
C THR A 142 -6.74 3.05 -9.01
N GLU A 143 -6.86 2.56 -10.24
CA GLU A 143 -5.80 1.82 -10.93
C GLU A 143 -4.52 2.66 -11.10
N ARG A 144 -4.67 3.93 -11.51
CA ARG A 144 -3.54 4.85 -11.65
C ARG A 144 -2.97 5.24 -10.30
N ALA A 145 -3.82 5.48 -9.30
CA ALA A 145 -3.38 5.78 -7.94
C ALA A 145 -2.50 4.65 -7.39
N CYS A 146 -2.85 3.38 -7.64
CA CYS A 146 -2.04 2.24 -7.23
C CYS A 146 -0.67 2.23 -7.91
N ALA A 147 -0.62 2.49 -9.21
CA ALA A 147 0.65 2.55 -9.95
C ALA A 147 1.54 3.71 -9.46
N THR A 148 0.97 4.89 -9.27
CA THR A 148 1.68 6.07 -8.74
C THR A 148 2.17 5.83 -7.32
N PHE A 149 1.36 5.20 -6.46
CA PHE A 149 1.76 4.82 -5.11
C PHE A 149 2.97 3.89 -5.15
N ASN A 150 2.94 2.84 -5.97
CA ASN A 150 4.06 1.91 -6.08
C ASN A 150 5.34 2.61 -6.55
N PHE A 151 5.23 3.50 -7.54
CA PHE A 151 6.38 4.27 -8.03
C PHE A 151 6.99 5.15 -6.93
N LEU A 152 6.18 6.01 -6.29
CA LEU A 152 6.67 6.92 -5.26
C LEU A 152 7.13 6.17 -3.99
N SER A 153 6.47 5.05 -3.66
CA SER A 153 6.86 4.17 -2.56
C SER A 153 8.17 3.45 -2.87
N SER A 154 8.45 3.09 -4.12
CA SER A 154 9.75 2.51 -4.52
C SER A 154 10.87 3.56 -4.57
N GLU A 155 10.54 4.83 -4.79
CA GLU A 155 11.48 5.96 -4.83
C GLU A 155 12.03 6.33 -3.44
N GLY A 156 11.39 5.87 -2.34
CA GLY A 156 11.81 6.26 -0.99
C GLY A 156 11.05 7.44 -0.40
N ARG A 157 10.01 7.93 -1.08
CA ARG A 157 9.21 9.07 -0.61
C ARG A 157 8.21 8.64 0.45
N VAL A 158 7.83 9.57 1.34
CA VAL A 158 6.80 9.30 2.35
C VAL A 158 5.43 9.54 1.72
N VAL A 159 4.72 8.46 1.39
CA VAL A 159 3.49 8.51 0.59
C VAL A 159 2.36 7.82 1.33
N GLY A 160 1.17 8.42 1.26
CA GLY A 160 -0.07 7.78 1.66
C GLY A 160 -0.99 7.63 0.45
N ALA A 161 -1.81 6.59 0.45
CA ALA A 161 -2.90 6.45 -0.51
C ALA A 161 -4.19 6.02 0.19
N ALA A 162 -5.30 6.70 -0.11
CA ALA A 162 -6.65 6.31 0.24
C ALA A 162 -7.34 5.81 -1.03
N LEU A 163 -7.68 4.53 -1.08
CA LEU A 163 -8.09 3.84 -2.29
C LEU A 163 -9.45 3.18 -2.10
N ILE A 164 -10.37 3.46 -3.01
CA ILE A 164 -11.66 2.77 -3.10
C ILE A 164 -11.59 1.76 -4.24
N PRO A 165 -11.98 0.48 -4.04
CA PRO A 165 -11.99 -0.52 -5.09
C PRO A 165 -12.82 -0.04 -6.29
N PRO A 166 -12.36 -0.24 -7.53
CA PRO A 166 -13.09 0.21 -8.70
C PRO A 166 -14.37 -0.61 -8.89
N VAL A 167 -15.47 0.04 -9.25
CA VAL A 167 -16.74 -0.65 -9.55
C VAL A 167 -16.67 -1.41 -10.88
N LYS A 168 -15.81 -0.95 -11.80
CA LYS A 168 -15.58 -1.56 -13.12
C LYS A 168 -14.08 -1.68 -13.35
N ILE A 169 -13.62 -2.88 -13.68
CA ILE A 169 -12.24 -3.15 -14.06
C ILE A 169 -12.14 -3.00 -15.58
N SER A 170 -11.28 -2.11 -16.06
CA SER A 170 -11.03 -1.97 -17.50
C SER A 170 -9.80 -2.78 -17.85
N PHE A 171 -9.99 -3.94 -18.48
CA PHE A 171 -8.86 -4.72 -18.99
C PHE A 171 -8.23 -3.96 -20.17
N THR A 172 -6.96 -3.61 -20.05
CA THR A 172 -6.18 -3.11 -21.19
C THR A 172 -5.77 -4.29 -22.06
N ASP A 173 -5.59 -4.09 -23.37
CA ASP A 173 -5.16 -5.15 -24.29
C ASP A 173 -3.88 -5.86 -23.85
N ASN A 174 -2.97 -5.14 -23.18
CA ASN A 174 -1.77 -5.71 -22.56
C ASN A 174 -2.09 -6.71 -21.44
N ASP A 175 -3.11 -6.46 -20.62
CA ASP A 175 -3.51 -7.37 -19.53
C ASP A 175 -4.07 -8.68 -20.10
N VAL A 176 -4.82 -8.56 -21.20
CA VAL A 176 -5.35 -9.71 -21.94
C VAL A 176 -4.21 -10.51 -22.58
N TRP A 177 -3.23 -9.84 -23.18
CA TRP A 177 -2.09 -10.48 -23.81
C TRP A 177 -1.21 -11.21 -22.78
N ALA A 178 -0.87 -10.56 -21.67
CA ALA A 178 -0.10 -11.16 -20.59
C ALA A 178 -0.79 -12.39 -19.98
N THR A 179 -2.12 -12.35 -19.86
CA THR A 179 -2.93 -13.50 -19.41
C THR A 179 -2.86 -14.65 -20.41
N LYS A 180 -2.97 -14.36 -21.72
CA LYS A 180 -2.86 -15.37 -22.78
C LYS A 180 -1.47 -16.02 -22.81
N ASP A 181 -0.41 -15.24 -22.70
CA ASP A 181 0.97 -15.76 -22.69
C ASP A 181 1.22 -16.66 -21.48
N ARG A 182 0.81 -16.21 -20.27
CA ARG A 182 0.94 -17.02 -19.05
C ARG A 182 0.15 -18.33 -19.13
N THR A 183 -1.05 -18.27 -19.69
CA THR A 183 -1.90 -19.45 -19.92
C THR A 183 -1.24 -20.40 -20.90
N ARG A 184 -0.70 -19.89 -22.01
CA ARG A 184 0.00 -20.69 -23.01
C ARG A 184 1.23 -21.38 -22.43
N ASP A 185 2.01 -20.70 -21.58
CA ASP A 185 3.20 -21.28 -20.98
C ASP A 185 2.85 -22.39 -19.97
N LEU A 186 1.75 -22.24 -19.21
CA LEU A 186 1.22 -23.31 -18.34
C LEU A 186 0.87 -24.58 -19.12
N TYR A 187 0.25 -24.45 -20.30
CA TYR A 187 -0.12 -25.61 -21.13
C TYR A 187 1.04 -26.17 -21.98
N LYS A 188 2.19 -25.51 -22.03
CA LYS A 188 3.38 -26.01 -22.74
C LYS A 188 4.23 -26.97 -21.92
N VAL A 189 4.03 -27.05 -20.60
CA VAL A 189 4.98 -27.75 -19.70
C VAL A 189 4.86 -29.28 -19.74
N ASP A 190 3.79 -29.88 -20.25
CA ASP A 190 3.55 -31.34 -20.07
C ASP A 190 3.37 -32.15 -21.36
N TRP A 191 4.44 -32.39 -22.13
CA TRP A 191 4.39 -33.49 -23.11
C TRP A 191 5.70 -34.23 -23.41
N LYS A 192 6.86 -33.77 -22.89
CA LYS A 192 8.17 -34.40 -23.19
C LYS A 192 8.77 -35.28 -22.09
N ASN A 193 8.10 -35.48 -20.95
CA ASN A 193 8.66 -36.25 -19.82
C ASN A 193 7.91 -37.56 -19.48
N GLU A 194 7.00 -38.06 -20.32
CA GLU A 194 6.28 -39.33 -20.07
C GLU A 194 6.26 -40.28 -21.27
N ILE A 195 7.37 -40.42 -22.00
CA ILE A 195 7.56 -41.56 -22.89
C ILE A 195 8.95 -42.15 -22.62
N ILE A 196 8.98 -43.10 -21.67
CA ILE A 196 9.97 -44.20 -21.62
C ILE A 196 9.22 -45.45 -22.09
#